data_AF-A0A514X0U0-F1
#
_entry.id   AF-A0A514X0U0-F1
#
_cell.length_a   1.000
_cell.length_b   1.000
_cell.length_c   1.000
_cell.angle_alpha   90.00
_cell.angle_beta   90.00
_cell.angle_gamma   90.00
#
_symmetry.space_group_name_H-M   'P 1'
#
loop_
_entity.id
_entity.type
_entity.pdbx_description
1 polymer ?
#
loop_
_entity_poly.entity_id
_entity_poly.type
_entity_poly.pdbx_seq_one_letter_code
_entity_poly.pdbx_strand_id
1 'polypeptide(L)'
;MRILLVALLALSITACEVQDEQKQDDPNNSTLVNETNYDVCGISPAPHTIEGAWMMKQAQGAFKFTTTYVIANGSIQLINECNMNGSKLKATAMAPAAYDSTTVQPLRPAYDEQKIENPNFKMTCEASLTTQRLNYFFDGNCLVLMQPGTNNRITLVPQ
;
A
#
# COMPACT_ATOMS: atom_id res chain seq x y z
N MET A 1 -14.75 25.98 -14.61
CA MET A 1 -15.61 24.79 -14.38
C MET A 1 -15.00 24.01 -13.24
N ARG A 2 -15.60 24.07 -12.05
CA ARG A 2 -15.09 23.44 -10.81
C ARG A 2 -15.50 21.98 -10.82
N ILE A 3 -14.55 21.05 -10.96
CA ILE A 3 -14.81 19.62 -10.84
C ILE A 3 -14.59 19.23 -9.37
N LEU A 4 -15.65 18.69 -8.78
CA LEU A 4 -15.73 18.21 -7.41
C LEU A 4 -14.61 17.22 -7.09
N LEU A 5 -13.83 17.54 -6.05
CA LEU A 5 -13.09 16.57 -5.25
C LEU A 5 -14.07 15.53 -4.72
N VAL A 6 -13.99 14.30 -5.22
CA VAL A 6 -14.59 13.15 -4.54
C VAL A 6 -13.54 12.64 -3.56
N ALA A 7 -13.59 13.16 -2.34
CA ALA A 7 -12.86 12.65 -1.21
C ALA A 7 -13.47 11.30 -0.78
N LEU A 8 -12.93 10.20 -1.30
CA LEU A 8 -13.19 8.86 -0.77
C LEU A 8 -12.06 8.44 0.19
N LEU A 9 -12.39 8.55 1.48
CA LEU A 9 -11.98 7.71 2.60
C LEU A 9 -10.48 7.49 2.87
N ALA A 10 -10.04 8.22 3.89
CA ALA A 10 -8.78 8.14 4.61
C ALA A 10 -8.48 6.74 5.21
N LEU A 11 -7.83 5.93 4.39
CA LEU A 11 -6.77 5.00 4.73
C LEU A 11 -5.69 5.24 3.67
N SER A 12 -4.91 6.30 3.85
CA SER A 12 -3.75 6.71 3.04
C SER A 12 -3.71 6.12 1.61
N ILE A 13 -4.65 6.54 0.75
CA ILE A 13 -4.53 6.26 -0.68
C ILE A 13 -3.31 7.03 -1.16
N THR A 14 -2.20 6.32 -1.42
CA THR A 14 -1.08 6.82 -2.19
C THR A 14 -1.62 7.39 -3.49
N ALA A 15 -1.52 8.70 -3.68
CA ALA A 15 -1.98 9.37 -4.88
C ALA A 15 -0.87 9.29 -5.93
N CYS A 16 -0.80 8.17 -6.67
CA CYS A 16 0.05 8.13 -7.87
C CYS A 16 -0.72 8.79 -9.03
N GLU A 17 -0.40 10.04 -9.35
CA GLU A 17 -0.97 10.77 -10.49
C GLU A 17 -0.08 10.60 -11.74
N VAL A 18 -0.64 10.05 -12.81
CA VAL A 18 -0.04 10.06 -14.15
C VAL A 18 -0.61 11.25 -14.90
N GLN A 19 0.23 12.24 -15.22
CA GLN A 19 -0.14 13.34 -16.12
C GLN A 19 0.39 13.03 -17.52
N ASP A 20 -0.45 12.43 -18.36
CA ASP A 20 -0.15 12.27 -19.78
C ASP A 20 -0.69 13.47 -20.57
N GLU A 21 0.22 14.31 -21.08
CA GLU A 21 -0.06 15.14 -22.27
C GLU A 21 0.35 14.33 -23.51
N GLN A 22 -0.52 13.44 -24.01
CA GLN A 22 -0.72 13.23 -25.45
C GLN A 22 -1.87 12.27 -25.74
N LYS A 23 -2.72 12.70 -26.68
CA LYS A 23 -3.92 12.00 -27.14
C LYS A 23 -3.59 10.66 -27.81
N GLN A 24 -4.30 9.64 -27.34
CA GLN A 24 -4.99 8.60 -28.13
C GLN A 24 -4.23 7.32 -28.45
N ASP A 25 -4.35 6.34 -27.54
CA ASP A 25 -4.78 4.98 -27.83
C ASP A 25 -5.66 4.50 -26.65
N ASP A 26 -6.64 3.64 -26.92
CA ASP A 26 -7.82 3.34 -26.10
C ASP A 26 -7.53 3.05 -24.59
N PRO A 27 -7.95 3.93 -23.65
CA PRO A 27 -7.71 3.84 -22.20
C PRO A 27 -8.68 2.90 -21.45
N ASN A 28 -9.42 2.04 -22.16
CA ASN A 28 -10.37 1.07 -21.62
C ASN A 28 -9.68 -0.07 -20.84
N ASN A 29 -9.13 0.26 -19.65
CA ASN A 29 -9.38 -0.41 -18.37
C ASN A 29 -8.33 0.05 -17.33
N SER A 30 -8.36 1.33 -16.93
CA SER A 30 -7.55 1.86 -15.80
C SER A 30 -8.05 1.37 -14.42
N THR A 31 -8.70 0.21 -14.37
CA THR A 31 -9.18 -0.40 -13.13
C THR A 31 -7.98 -0.93 -12.36
N LEU A 32 -7.97 -0.66 -11.06
CA LEU A 32 -7.01 -1.24 -10.15
C LEU A 32 -7.22 -2.76 -10.09
N VAL A 33 -6.21 -3.52 -10.51
CA VAL A 33 -6.20 -4.99 -10.47
C VAL A 33 -5.36 -5.43 -9.28
N ASN A 34 -5.89 -6.31 -8.44
CA ASN A 34 -5.12 -6.98 -7.41
C ASN A 34 -4.36 -8.15 -8.03
N GLU A 35 -3.02 -8.09 -8.00
CA GLU A 35 -2.13 -9.14 -8.53
C GLU A 35 -1.56 -10.03 -7.39
N THR A 36 -2.04 -9.84 -6.16
CA THR A 36 -1.62 -10.65 -5.00
C THR A 36 -2.20 -12.05 -5.11
N ASN A 37 -1.34 -13.08 -5.03
CA ASN A 37 -1.79 -14.46 -4.93
C ASN A 37 -2.21 -14.75 -3.48
N TYR A 38 -3.53 -14.77 -3.21
CA TYR A 38 -4.07 -15.10 -1.89
C TYR A 38 -4.29 -16.59 -1.65
N ASP A 39 -4.01 -17.47 -2.63
CA ASP A 39 -4.07 -18.93 -2.42
C ASP A 39 -3.05 -19.38 -1.37
N VAL A 40 -2.04 -18.53 -1.09
CA VAL A 40 -1.07 -18.74 -0.02
C VAL A 40 -1.67 -18.59 1.37
N CYS A 41 -2.86 -17.97 1.50
CA CYS A 41 -3.59 -17.85 2.75
C CYS A 41 -4.19 -19.20 3.15
N GLY A 42 -3.83 -19.70 4.34
CA GLY A 42 -4.31 -20.97 4.89
C GLY A 42 -3.39 -22.17 4.67
N ILE A 43 -2.25 -21.99 3.99
CA ILE A 43 -1.25 -23.07 3.78
C ILE A 43 -0.42 -23.35 5.05
N SER A 44 -0.40 -22.41 6.02
CA SER A 44 0.38 -22.49 7.25
C SER A 44 -0.47 -22.05 8.46
N PRO A 45 -0.19 -22.52 9.69
CA PRO A 45 -0.82 -21.97 10.88
C PRO A 45 -0.64 -20.45 10.95
N ALA A 46 -1.67 -19.77 11.47
CA ALA A 46 -1.66 -18.34 11.71
C ALA A 46 -0.50 -17.95 12.62
N PRO A 47 0.28 -16.90 12.30
CA PRO A 47 1.30 -16.40 13.19
C PRO A 47 0.73 -15.97 14.54
N HIS A 48 1.53 -16.14 15.58
CA HIS A 48 1.15 -15.70 16.93
C HIS A 48 1.36 -14.21 17.17
N THR A 49 2.08 -13.53 16.27
CA THR A 49 2.44 -12.11 16.38
C THR A 49 2.31 -11.43 15.01
N ILE A 50 1.98 -10.14 15.03
CA ILE A 50 2.00 -9.27 13.84
C ILE A 50 3.41 -9.01 13.31
N GLU A 51 4.45 -9.27 14.11
CA GLU A 51 5.83 -9.08 13.67
C GLU A 51 6.15 -9.93 12.44
N GLY A 52 6.71 -9.29 11.42
CA GLY A 52 6.95 -9.90 10.12
C GLY A 52 6.91 -8.89 8.98
N ALA A 53 7.05 -9.41 7.76
CA ALA A 53 6.91 -8.68 6.52
C ALA A 53 5.65 -9.15 5.78
N TRP A 54 4.83 -8.20 5.37
CA TRP A 54 3.48 -8.41 4.87
C TRP A 54 3.26 -7.58 3.61
N MET A 55 2.88 -8.20 2.51
CA MET A 55 2.83 -7.50 1.23
C MET A 55 1.52 -7.70 0.45
N MET A 56 1.26 -6.76 -0.44
CA MET A 56 0.27 -6.88 -1.52
C MET A 56 0.83 -6.31 -2.82
N LYS A 57 0.36 -6.82 -3.95
CA LYS A 57 0.68 -6.38 -5.31
C LYS A 57 -0.56 -5.90 -6.01
N GLN A 58 -0.47 -4.76 -6.66
CA GLN A 58 -1.54 -4.19 -7.45
C GLN A 58 -0.99 -3.62 -8.76
N ALA A 59 -1.86 -3.52 -9.76
CA ALA A 59 -1.53 -2.93 -11.05
C ALA A 59 -2.66 -2.02 -11.55
N GLN A 60 -2.29 -0.98 -12.29
CA GLN A 60 -3.20 -0.10 -12.99
C GLN A 60 -2.60 0.20 -14.38
N GLY A 61 -3.13 -0.45 -15.42
CA GLY A 61 -2.51 -0.40 -16.75
C GLY A 61 -1.08 -0.96 -16.74
N ALA A 62 -0.12 -0.18 -17.24
CA ALA A 62 1.30 -0.53 -17.25
C ALA A 62 2.03 -0.27 -15.91
N PHE A 63 1.35 0.39 -14.96
CA PHE A 63 1.89 0.70 -13.65
C PHE A 63 1.66 -0.47 -12.70
N LYS A 64 2.73 -0.98 -12.08
CA LYS A 64 2.69 -2.02 -11.06
C LYS A 64 3.27 -1.49 -9.78
N PHE A 65 2.65 -1.82 -8.65
CA PHE A 65 3.18 -1.46 -7.36
C PHE A 65 3.05 -2.57 -6.34
N THR A 66 4.08 -2.70 -5.50
CA THR A 66 4.11 -3.61 -4.37
C THR A 66 4.17 -2.80 -3.09
N THR A 67 3.18 -3.00 -2.23
CA THR A 67 3.13 -2.41 -0.90
C THR A 67 3.55 -3.44 0.12
N THR A 68 4.55 -3.12 0.93
CA THR A 68 5.09 -3.99 1.98
C THR A 68 5.07 -3.27 3.32
N TYR A 69 4.48 -3.90 4.32
CA TYR A 69 4.55 -3.51 5.72
C TYR A 69 5.56 -4.41 6.44
N VAL A 70 6.55 -3.83 7.09
CA VAL A 70 7.46 -4.54 8.00
C VAL A 70 7.20 -4.05 9.40
N ILE A 71 6.81 -4.96 10.29
CA ILE A 71 6.52 -4.66 11.70
C ILE A 71 7.51 -5.47 12.54
N ALA A 72 8.38 -4.78 13.29
CA ALA A 72 9.36 -5.42 14.14
C ALA A 72 9.93 -4.43 15.15
N ASN A 73 10.32 -4.93 16.33
CA ASN A 73 11.09 -4.18 17.32
C ASN A 73 10.48 -2.81 17.69
N GLY A 74 9.16 -2.75 17.87
CA GLY A 74 8.45 -1.51 18.20
C GLY A 74 8.47 -0.48 17.06
N SER A 75 8.59 -0.92 15.82
CA SER A 75 8.57 -0.07 14.63
C SER A 75 7.70 -0.65 13.52
N ILE A 76 7.20 0.23 12.66
CA ILE A 76 6.51 -0.10 11.42
C ILE A 76 7.18 0.65 10.27
N GLN A 77 7.44 -0.09 9.20
CA GLN A 77 7.96 0.42 7.95
C GLN A 77 6.97 0.11 6.83
N LEU A 78 6.67 1.11 6.01
CA LEU A 78 5.90 0.98 4.79
C LEU A 78 6.83 1.21 3.62
N ILE A 79 6.95 0.20 2.75
CA ILE A 79 7.74 0.24 1.52
C ILE A 79 6.78 0.13 0.35
N ASN A 80 6.84 1.11 -0.54
CA ASN A 80 6.13 1.05 -1.82
C ASN A 80 7.15 1.00 -2.95
N GLU A 81 7.09 -0.07 -3.73
CA GLU A 81 7.92 -0.25 -4.92
C GLU A 81 7.02 -0.06 -6.15
N CYS A 82 7.27 1.00 -6.92
CA CYS A 82 6.51 1.36 -8.10
C CYS A 82 7.31 1.06 -9.37
N ASN A 83 6.68 0.47 -10.38
CA ASN A 83 7.30 0.11 -11.64
C ASN A 83 6.40 0.49 -12.81
N MET A 84 6.95 1.22 -13.77
CA MET A 84 6.30 1.52 -15.04
C MET A 84 7.32 1.41 -16.16
N ASN A 85 7.03 0.59 -17.16
CA ASN A 85 7.86 0.42 -18.36
C ASN A 85 9.35 0.13 -18.03
N GLY A 86 9.62 -0.62 -16.97
CA GLY A 86 10.97 -0.99 -16.52
C GLY A 86 11.65 0.05 -15.63
N SER A 87 11.08 1.25 -15.48
CA SER A 87 11.55 2.24 -14.53
C SER A 87 11.01 1.93 -13.14
N LYS A 88 11.90 1.85 -12.14
CA LYS A 88 11.56 1.50 -10.77
C LYS A 88 11.82 2.65 -9.81
N LEU A 89 10.86 2.93 -8.94
CA LEU A 89 11.00 3.81 -7.79
C LEU A 89 10.67 3.04 -6.51
N LYS A 90 11.28 3.45 -5.40
CA LYS A 90 11.05 2.84 -4.09
C LYS A 90 10.93 3.93 -3.04
N ALA A 91 9.73 4.10 -2.48
CA ALA A 91 9.49 4.98 -1.34
C ALA A 91 9.44 4.17 -0.04
N THR A 92 9.99 4.70 1.04
CA THR A 92 10.07 4.03 2.35
C THR A 92 9.79 4.99 3.50
N ALA A 93 8.65 4.80 4.17
CA ALA A 93 8.31 5.52 5.40
C ALA A 93 8.50 4.61 6.62
N MET A 94 9.12 5.11 7.69
CA MET A 94 9.35 4.36 8.92
C MET A 94 8.99 5.18 10.16
N ALA A 95 8.26 4.56 11.09
CA ALA A 95 7.88 5.16 12.35
C ALA A 95 8.02 4.16 13.52
N PRO A 96 8.32 4.63 14.74
CA PRO A 96 8.02 3.86 15.95
C PRO A 96 6.53 3.48 15.97
N ALA A 97 6.22 2.30 16.47
CA ALA A 97 4.88 1.75 16.53
C ALA A 97 4.63 1.09 17.89
N ALA A 98 3.40 1.20 18.37
CA ALA A 98 2.88 0.34 19.43
C ALA A 98 1.96 -0.71 18.81
N TYR A 99 2.12 -1.96 19.22
CA TYR A 99 1.24 -3.04 18.84
C TYR A 99 1.02 -4.00 20.01
N ASP A 100 -0.20 -4.50 20.11
CA ASP A 100 -0.64 -5.53 21.06
C ASP A 100 -1.15 -6.75 20.28
N SER A 101 -1.89 -7.65 20.93
CA SER A 101 -2.41 -8.87 20.29
C SER A 101 -3.47 -8.65 19.22
N THR A 102 -3.99 -7.43 19.07
CA THR A 102 -5.13 -7.13 18.17
C THR A 102 -5.00 -5.83 17.40
N THR A 103 -4.05 -4.97 17.74
CA THR A 103 -3.93 -3.64 17.15
C THR A 103 -2.49 -3.24 16.88
N VAL A 104 -2.33 -2.36 15.90
CA VAL A 104 -1.06 -1.72 15.54
C VAL A 104 -1.29 -0.24 15.29
N GLN A 105 -0.38 0.60 15.77
CA GLN A 105 -0.47 2.05 15.61
C GLN A 105 0.92 2.67 15.44
N PRO A 106 1.19 3.37 14.32
CA PRO A 106 2.33 4.26 14.22
C PRO A 106 2.23 5.39 15.24
N LEU A 107 3.28 5.64 16.01
CA LEU A 107 3.31 6.64 17.08
C LEU A 107 3.57 8.07 16.58
N ARG A 108 4.06 8.20 15.34
CA ARG A 108 4.25 9.47 14.63
C ARG A 108 4.01 9.26 13.14
N PRO A 109 3.61 10.31 12.40
CA PRO A 109 3.53 10.21 10.96
C PRO A 109 4.92 10.03 10.34
N ALA A 110 4.99 9.37 9.19
CA ALA A 110 6.19 9.27 8.37
C ALA A 110 5.80 9.27 6.90
N TYR A 111 6.60 9.94 6.07
CA TYR A 111 6.33 10.13 4.65
C TYR A 111 7.64 10.03 3.87
N ASP A 112 7.59 9.38 2.72
CA ASP A 112 8.64 9.41 1.72
C ASP A 112 8.03 9.45 0.33
N GLU A 113 8.69 10.14 -0.59
CA GLU A 113 8.23 10.36 -1.95
C GLU A 113 9.43 10.31 -2.90
N GLN A 114 9.30 9.50 -3.94
CA GLN A 114 10.26 9.40 -5.02
C GLN A 114 9.58 9.75 -6.33
N LYS A 115 10.30 10.46 -7.20
CA LYS A 115 9.79 10.94 -8.48
C LYS A 115 10.78 10.67 -9.59
N ILE A 116 10.26 10.35 -10.77
CA ILE A 116 11.01 10.35 -12.03
C ILE A 116 10.22 11.14 -13.06
N GLU A 117 10.91 12.04 -13.73
CA GLU A 117 10.37 12.88 -14.79
C GLU A 117 11.26 12.72 -16.02
N ASN A 118 10.71 12.12 -17.07
CA ASN A 118 11.36 11.97 -18.36
C ASN A 118 10.44 12.55 -19.45
N PRO A 119 10.97 12.86 -20.65
CA PRO A 119 10.15 13.40 -21.74
C PRO A 119 8.94 12.54 -22.12
N ASN A 120 8.99 11.24 -21.84
CA ASN A 120 7.98 10.26 -22.26
C ASN A 120 7.01 9.85 -21.14
N PHE A 121 7.32 10.14 -19.87
CA PHE A 121 6.44 9.80 -18.75
C PHE A 121 6.87 10.49 -17.45
N LYS A 122 5.91 10.62 -16.54
CA LYS A 122 6.12 11.02 -15.15
C LYS A 122 5.61 9.94 -14.22
N MET A 123 6.33 9.65 -13.14
CA MET A 123 5.92 8.68 -12.14
C MET A 123 6.34 9.14 -10.76
N THR A 124 5.37 9.14 -9.85
CA THR A 124 5.56 9.41 -8.42
C THR A 124 5.31 8.10 -7.67
N CYS A 125 6.13 7.82 -6.65
CA CYS A 125 5.95 6.71 -5.73
C CYS A 125 6.00 7.25 -4.30
N GLU A 126 4.97 6.99 -3.51
CA GLU A 126 4.83 7.55 -2.16
C GLU A 126 4.68 6.44 -1.14
N ALA A 127 5.18 6.64 0.07
CA ALA A 127 4.88 5.81 1.24
C ALA A 127 4.45 6.74 2.37
N SER A 128 3.26 6.53 2.92
CA SER A 128 2.68 7.39 3.96
C SER A 128 2.11 6.59 5.13
N LEU A 129 2.69 6.78 6.30
CA LEU A 129 2.20 6.25 7.57
C LEU A 129 1.52 7.39 8.35
N THR A 130 0.26 7.18 8.73
CA THR A 130 -0.48 8.07 9.63
C THR A 130 -0.48 7.49 11.04
N THR A 131 -0.83 8.29 12.05
CA THR A 131 -0.94 7.82 13.44
C THR A 131 -2.22 7.04 13.74
N GLN A 132 -2.90 6.56 12.69
CA GLN A 132 -4.15 5.84 12.80
C GLN A 132 -3.91 4.47 13.43
N ARG A 133 -4.67 4.14 14.48
CA ARG A 133 -4.71 2.79 15.04
C ARG A 133 -5.47 1.89 14.07
N LEU A 134 -4.91 0.72 13.78
CA LEU A 134 -5.53 -0.33 12.98
C LEU A 134 -5.79 -1.53 13.87
N ASN A 135 -6.93 -2.18 13.67
CA ASN A 135 -7.15 -3.52 14.18
C ASN A 135 -6.51 -4.51 13.22
N TYR A 136 -6.05 -5.64 13.72
CA TYR A 136 -5.56 -6.72 12.88
C TYR A 136 -6.03 -8.09 13.36
N PHE A 137 -6.08 -9.03 12.43
CA PHE A 137 -6.23 -10.45 12.71
C PHE A 137 -5.57 -11.25 11.59
N PHE A 138 -5.49 -12.57 11.77
CA PHE A 138 -4.97 -13.47 10.76
C PHE A 138 -6.09 -14.27 10.11
N ASP A 139 -6.12 -14.28 8.77
CA ASP A 139 -6.93 -15.20 7.97
C ASP A 139 -6.00 -16.26 7.38
N GLY A 140 -5.97 -17.44 8.00
CA GLY A 140 -4.86 -18.37 7.83
C GLY A 140 -3.52 -17.73 8.25
N ASN A 141 -2.53 -17.77 7.38
CA ASN A 141 -1.22 -17.13 7.54
C ASN A 141 -1.15 -15.72 6.91
N CYS A 142 -2.27 -15.12 6.52
CA CYS A 142 -2.31 -13.77 5.94
C CYS A 142 -2.74 -12.74 6.99
N LEU A 143 -2.09 -11.58 6.99
CA LEU A 143 -2.42 -10.48 7.88
C LEU A 143 -3.57 -9.67 7.28
N VAL A 144 -4.62 -9.46 8.06
CA VAL A 144 -5.71 -8.53 7.70
C VAL A 144 -5.61 -7.30 8.59
N LEU A 145 -5.44 -6.13 7.99
CA LEU A 145 -5.50 -4.84 8.68
C LEU A 145 -6.86 -4.19 8.44
N MET A 146 -7.46 -3.65 9.49
CA MET A 146 -8.78 -3.03 9.48
C MET A 146 -8.76 -1.65 10.11
N GLN A 147 -9.45 -0.70 9.48
CA GLN A 147 -9.71 0.60 10.10
C GLN A 147 -10.81 0.46 11.17
N PRO A 148 -10.58 0.97 12.40
CA PRO A 148 -11.58 0.93 13.46
C PRO A 148 -12.86 1.65 13.05
N GLY A 149 -14.02 1.04 13.34
CA GLY A 149 -15.32 1.62 13.07
C GLY A 149 -15.76 1.60 11.60
N THR A 150 -14.98 0.98 10.70
CA THR A 150 -15.35 0.79 9.29
C THR A 150 -15.21 -0.68 8.88
N ASN A 151 -15.74 -1.01 7.70
CA ASN A 151 -15.51 -2.31 7.06
C ASN A 151 -14.30 -2.26 6.11
N ASN A 152 -13.52 -1.18 6.13
CA ASN A 152 -12.35 -1.03 5.26
C ASN A 152 -11.23 -1.91 5.79
N ARG A 153 -10.80 -2.85 4.94
CA ARG A 153 -9.74 -3.81 5.27
C ARG A 153 -8.81 -4.02 4.10
N ILE A 154 -7.56 -4.36 4.41
CA ILE A 154 -6.58 -4.86 3.45
C ILE A 154 -6.06 -6.21 3.93
N THR A 155 -5.95 -7.16 3.00
CA THR A 155 -5.34 -8.47 3.26
C THR A 155 -3.96 -8.48 2.63
N LEU A 156 -2.97 -8.87 3.44
CA LEU A 156 -1.55 -8.91 3.10
C LEU A 156 -1.04 -10.35 3.24
N VAL A 157 -0.26 -10.79 2.26
CA VAL A 157 0.39 -12.10 2.28
C VAL A 157 1.77 -12.00 2.94
N PRO A 158 2.27 -13.06 3.58
CA PRO A 158 3.64 -13.07 4.09
C PRO A 158 4.65 -12.89 2.94
N GLN A 159 5.73 -12.15 3.19
CA GLN A 159 6.83 -11.94 2.25
C GLN A 159 7.99 -12.92 2.48
#